data_AF-A0AAN7ECI4-F1
#
_entry.id   AF-A0AAN7ECI4-F1
#
_cell.length_a   1.000
_cell.length_b   1.000
_cell.length_c   1.000
_cell.angle_alpha   90.00
_cell.angle_beta   90.00
_cell.angle_gamma   90.00
#
_symmetry.space_group_name_H-M   'P 1'
#
loop_
_entity.id
_entity.type
_entity.pdbx_description
1 polymer ?
#
loop_
_entity_poly.entity_id
_entity_poly.type
_entity_poly.pdbx_seq_one_letter_code
_entity_poly.pdbx_strand_id
1 'polypeptide(L)'
;MMKQKGREEEVELAKERCKGVIDRIERLGVSQSCRRTLLRLALSDLNFLTRSSSTSSLNIGHLEAIVHILQQPFITGVSRVCKPISSPLHHLDIVCTLNTNPVWIIVSDRNPTYISWDSSPKKKTKGLKFRLQQLLTLARSSTTLKPSSIILFFSNGLHCNTFIREKLREEFGASEIELDFSVFDFDYYFSDDSDGEWVNVNVLGRSYRGACVLEIKVVGGGDDDDDDDISVLSAVKGSTTVASVVPKLSELAADTFCSLISGLKIFPSQLKTKLEMRGLLAEGDLVNFDTTALIALVSGISNGCTQKLLATPESELRQRFKGNYTFVIGQVMSEIQNPIHVELGSIISGKLGIICESVHSEFKQLVLMCGGPNEKFRADQLLKHLT
;
A
#
# COMPACT_ATOMS: atom_id res chain seq x y z
N MET A 1 -21.88 7.49 -28.02
CA MET A 1 -21.93 8.76 -27.25
C MET A 1 -21.38 8.62 -25.82
N MET A 2 -21.90 7.71 -24.97
CA MET A 2 -21.42 7.57 -23.57
C MET A 2 -19.92 7.24 -23.40
N LYS A 3 -19.33 6.38 -24.26
CA LYS A 3 -17.88 6.06 -24.22
C LYS A 3 -16.96 7.20 -24.68
N GLN A 4 -17.49 8.25 -25.29
CA GLN A 4 -16.72 9.40 -25.75
C GLN A 4 -16.72 10.48 -24.68
N LYS A 5 -17.89 10.74 -24.08
CA LYS A 5 -18.04 11.64 -22.94
C LYS A 5 -17.16 11.25 -21.74
N GLY A 6 -17.15 9.96 -21.36
CA GLY A 6 -16.31 9.50 -20.24
C GLY A 6 -14.79 9.59 -20.50
N ARG A 7 -14.34 9.54 -21.76
CA ARG A 7 -12.91 9.75 -22.10
C ARG A 7 -12.51 11.22 -22.07
N GLU A 8 -13.40 12.11 -22.48
CA GLU A 8 -13.19 13.55 -22.40
C GLU A 8 -13.11 14.01 -20.93
N GLU A 9 -13.99 13.48 -20.07
CA GLU A 9 -13.97 13.72 -18.62
C GLU A 9 -12.67 13.21 -17.96
N GLU A 10 -12.16 12.03 -18.33
CA GLU A 10 -10.90 11.48 -17.82
C GLU A 10 -9.68 12.33 -18.21
N VAL A 11 -9.67 12.85 -19.45
CA VAL A 11 -8.61 13.72 -19.96
C VAL A 11 -8.62 15.07 -19.25
N GLU A 12 -9.79 15.68 -19.04
CA GLU A 12 -9.90 16.94 -18.29
C GLU A 12 -9.48 16.76 -16.84
N LEU A 13 -9.89 15.68 -16.18
CA LEU A 13 -9.43 15.35 -14.83
C LEU A 13 -7.90 15.20 -14.77
N ALA A 14 -7.29 14.55 -15.76
CA ALA A 14 -5.84 14.41 -15.83
C ALA A 14 -5.12 15.76 -16.02
N LYS A 15 -5.72 16.70 -16.77
CA LYS A 15 -5.17 18.06 -16.92
C LYS A 15 -5.21 18.82 -15.60
N GLU A 16 -6.32 18.75 -14.88
CA GLU A 16 -6.44 19.38 -13.56
C GLU A 16 -5.44 18.81 -12.56
N ARG A 17 -5.22 17.48 -12.56
CA ARG A 17 -4.17 16.85 -11.78
C ARG A 17 -2.77 17.38 -12.14
N CYS A 18 -2.46 17.52 -13.42
CA CYS A 18 -1.19 18.11 -13.86
C CYS A 18 -1.01 19.55 -13.35
N LYS A 19 -2.06 20.38 -13.39
CA LYS A 19 -2.02 21.76 -12.87
C LYS A 19 -1.76 21.77 -11.35
N GLY A 20 -2.50 20.97 -10.58
CA GLY A 20 -2.28 20.86 -9.14
C GLY A 20 -0.85 20.42 -8.79
N VAL A 21 -0.30 19.45 -9.53
CA VAL A 21 1.11 19.04 -9.37
C VAL A 21 2.08 20.18 -9.63
N ILE A 22 1.85 21.00 -10.67
CA ILE A 22 2.68 22.17 -10.98
C ILE A 22 2.67 23.15 -9.81
N ASP A 23 1.48 23.49 -9.30
CA ASP A 23 1.33 24.44 -8.18
C ASP A 23 2.03 23.94 -6.90
N ARG A 24 1.99 22.63 -6.64
CA ARG A 24 2.74 22.03 -5.52
C ARG A 24 4.25 22.09 -5.75
N ILE A 25 4.73 21.85 -6.97
CA ILE A 25 6.16 21.94 -7.30
C ILE A 25 6.70 23.36 -7.07
N GLU A 26 5.90 24.39 -7.36
CA GLU A 26 6.28 25.78 -7.11
C GLU A 26 6.45 26.06 -5.60
N ARG A 27 5.59 25.46 -4.77
CA ARG A 27 5.63 25.55 -3.31
C ARG A 27 6.73 24.69 -2.63
N LEU A 28 7.38 23.78 -3.36
CA LEU A 28 8.43 22.90 -2.80
C LEU A 28 9.69 23.68 -2.39
N GLY A 29 10.23 23.33 -1.22
CA GLY A 29 11.52 23.81 -0.71
C GLY A 29 12.77 23.17 -1.35
N VAL A 30 12.75 22.84 -2.64
CA VAL A 30 13.87 22.18 -3.34
C VAL A 30 14.76 23.16 -4.12
N SER A 31 15.95 22.71 -4.54
CA SER A 31 16.86 23.50 -5.38
C SER A 31 16.23 23.87 -6.74
N GLN A 32 16.65 25.02 -7.30
CA GLN A 32 16.13 25.50 -8.60
C GLN A 32 16.33 24.48 -9.73
N SER A 33 17.42 23.71 -9.71
CA SER A 33 17.68 22.65 -10.71
C SER A 33 16.66 21.50 -10.60
N CYS A 34 16.32 21.08 -9.38
CA CYS A 34 15.33 20.04 -9.13
C CYS A 34 13.93 20.53 -9.50
N ARG A 35 13.56 21.76 -9.08
CA ARG A 35 12.28 22.39 -9.43
C ARG A 35 12.09 22.48 -10.94
N ARG A 36 13.10 22.98 -11.68
CA ARG A 36 13.05 23.07 -13.16
C ARG A 36 12.90 21.70 -13.82
N THR A 37 13.52 20.66 -13.25
CA THR A 37 13.41 19.29 -13.78
C THR A 37 11.99 18.76 -13.61
N LEU A 38 11.40 18.93 -12.42
CA LEU A 38 10.03 18.52 -12.11
C LEU A 38 8.99 19.27 -12.95
N LEU A 39 9.09 20.60 -13.00
CA LEU A 39 8.20 21.44 -13.82
C LEU A 39 8.24 21.04 -15.30
N ARG A 40 9.43 20.78 -15.84
CA ARG A 40 9.57 20.33 -17.24
C ARG A 40 8.84 19.01 -17.49
N LEU A 41 8.87 18.08 -16.54
CA LEU A 41 8.17 16.79 -16.67
C LEU A 41 6.64 17.00 -16.57
N ALA A 42 6.17 17.75 -15.58
CA ALA A 42 4.74 18.02 -15.39
C ALA A 42 4.14 18.81 -16.57
N LEU A 43 4.83 19.84 -17.07
CA LEU A 43 4.43 20.61 -18.24
C LEU A 43 4.46 19.77 -19.53
N SER A 44 5.38 18.81 -19.63
CA SER A 44 5.41 17.88 -20.78
C SER A 44 4.16 17.00 -20.81
N ASP A 45 3.76 16.44 -19.65
CA ASP A 45 2.56 15.62 -19.53
C ASP A 45 1.28 16.45 -19.74
N LEU A 46 1.23 17.69 -19.22
CA LEU A 46 0.12 18.62 -19.49
C LEU A 46 0.00 18.96 -20.98
N ASN A 47 1.11 19.31 -21.64
CA ASN A 47 1.13 19.60 -23.07
C ASN A 47 0.72 18.38 -23.91
N PHE A 48 1.07 17.17 -23.46
CA PHE A 48 0.63 15.94 -24.11
C PHE A 48 -0.90 15.79 -24.02
N LEU A 49 -1.50 16.01 -22.86
CA LEU A 49 -2.95 15.99 -22.65
C LEU A 49 -3.70 17.07 -23.45
N THR A 50 -3.11 18.24 -23.61
CA THR A 50 -3.71 19.32 -24.42
C THR A 50 -3.70 18.99 -25.90
N ARG A 51 -2.68 18.26 -26.37
CA ARG A 51 -2.53 17.88 -27.79
C ARG A 51 -3.13 16.52 -28.14
N SER A 52 -3.35 15.65 -27.15
CA SER A 52 -3.84 14.29 -27.31
C SER A 52 -4.95 14.00 -26.31
N SER A 53 -6.11 13.55 -26.78
CA SER A 53 -7.21 13.07 -25.93
C SER A 53 -6.98 11.65 -25.40
N SER A 54 -5.71 11.27 -25.15
CA SER A 54 -5.35 9.93 -24.68
C SER A 54 -4.60 9.99 -23.35
N THR A 55 -4.92 9.06 -22.45
CA THR A 55 -4.32 8.94 -21.12
C THR A 55 -3.31 7.79 -21.01
N SER A 56 -3.09 7.03 -22.10
CA SER A 56 -2.37 5.75 -22.10
C SER A 56 -0.86 5.83 -21.86
N SER A 57 -0.27 7.03 -21.83
CA SER A 57 1.17 7.25 -21.63
C SER A 57 1.51 8.29 -20.56
N LEU A 58 0.59 8.59 -19.64
CA LEU A 58 0.82 9.61 -18.61
C LEU A 58 1.65 9.06 -17.46
N ASN A 59 2.59 9.86 -16.99
CA ASN A 59 3.35 9.58 -15.77
C ASN A 59 2.88 10.47 -14.61
N ILE A 60 1.69 11.08 -14.71
CA ILE A 60 1.18 12.03 -13.73
C ILE A 60 1.15 11.44 -12.32
N GLY A 61 0.68 10.21 -12.14
CA GLY A 61 0.65 9.57 -10.83
C GLY A 61 2.03 9.28 -10.24
N HIS A 62 3.03 9.06 -11.09
CA HIS A 62 4.44 8.94 -10.69
C HIS A 62 5.00 10.28 -10.22
N LEU A 63 4.71 11.36 -10.96
CA LEU A 63 5.10 12.71 -10.56
C LEU A 63 4.40 13.17 -9.27
N GLU A 64 3.10 12.86 -9.12
CA GLU A 64 2.36 13.12 -7.88
C GLU A 64 3.03 12.48 -6.68
N ALA A 65 3.43 11.20 -6.82
CA ALA A 65 4.09 10.46 -5.75
C ALA A 65 5.46 11.04 -5.41
N ILE A 66 6.25 11.45 -6.41
CA ILE A 66 7.53 12.12 -6.16
C ILE A 66 7.32 13.43 -5.40
N VAL A 67 6.38 14.27 -5.83
CA VAL A 67 6.11 15.55 -5.17
C VAL A 67 5.61 15.32 -3.74
N HIS A 68 4.73 14.34 -3.53
CA HIS A 68 4.25 13.95 -2.21
C HIS A 68 5.39 13.54 -1.26
N ILE A 69 6.35 12.73 -1.74
CA ILE A 69 7.54 12.37 -0.97
C ILE A 69 8.38 13.60 -0.64
N LEU A 70 8.60 14.49 -1.60
CA LEU A 70 9.40 15.71 -1.42
C LEU A 70 8.78 16.74 -0.49
N GLN A 71 7.47 16.69 -0.24
CA GLN A 71 6.77 17.55 0.73
C GLN A 71 6.94 17.07 2.18
N GLN A 72 7.40 15.84 2.40
CA GLN A 72 7.48 15.29 3.75
C GLN A 72 8.61 15.93 4.57
N PRO A 73 8.37 16.23 5.86
CA PRO A 73 9.33 16.94 6.70
C PRO A 73 10.62 16.14 6.97
N PHE A 74 10.55 14.80 6.88
CA PHE A 74 11.70 13.92 7.05
C PHE A 74 12.58 13.79 5.80
N ILE A 75 12.18 14.37 4.66
CA ILE A 75 12.96 14.43 3.43
C ILE A 75 13.67 15.79 3.36
N THR A 76 15.00 15.74 3.36
CA THR A 76 15.87 16.93 3.29
C THR A 76 17.00 16.71 2.29
N GLY A 77 17.83 17.73 2.03
CA GLY A 77 19.06 17.56 1.25
C GLY A 77 18.86 17.00 -0.17
N VAL A 78 17.76 17.36 -0.84
CA VAL A 78 17.41 16.85 -2.17
C VAL A 78 18.43 17.35 -3.20
N SER A 79 19.26 16.43 -3.70
CA SER A 79 20.36 16.74 -4.62
C SER A 79 19.99 16.46 -6.09
N ARG A 80 19.18 15.43 -6.35
CA ARG A 80 18.76 15.03 -7.70
C ARG A 80 17.34 14.50 -7.70
N VAL A 81 16.60 14.80 -8.76
CA VAL A 81 15.25 14.27 -9.01
C VAL A 81 15.12 13.86 -10.47
N CYS A 82 14.55 12.67 -10.73
CA CYS A 82 14.26 12.08 -12.05
C CYS A 82 15.42 12.16 -13.06
N LYS A 83 16.65 11.91 -12.60
CA LYS A 83 17.85 11.99 -13.44
C LYS A 83 18.57 10.63 -13.45
N PRO A 84 19.05 10.15 -14.61
CA PRO A 84 19.87 8.95 -14.67
C PRO A 84 21.23 9.19 -13.98
N ILE A 85 21.73 8.18 -13.26
CA ILE A 85 22.99 8.30 -12.50
C ILE A 85 24.21 8.02 -13.40
N SER A 86 24.09 7.12 -14.40
CA SER A 86 25.22 6.80 -15.31
C SER A 86 24.81 6.28 -16.70
N SER A 87 23.56 5.82 -16.89
CA SER A 87 23.03 5.31 -18.15
C SER A 87 21.49 5.39 -18.12
N PRO A 88 20.78 5.51 -19.27
CA PRO A 88 19.30 5.53 -19.31
C PRO A 88 18.61 4.31 -18.67
N LEU A 89 19.37 3.23 -18.40
CA LEU A 89 18.88 2.02 -17.73
C LEU A 89 18.81 2.15 -16.19
N HIS A 90 19.57 3.06 -15.59
CA HIS A 90 19.64 3.25 -14.13
C HIS A 90 18.92 4.54 -13.75
N HIS A 91 17.59 4.50 -13.86
CA HIS A 91 16.73 5.62 -13.45
C HIS A 91 16.57 5.60 -11.93
N LEU A 92 16.97 6.69 -11.29
CA LEU A 92 16.66 6.98 -9.90
C LEU A 92 15.70 8.15 -9.84
N ASP A 93 14.71 8.06 -8.97
CA ASP A 93 13.69 9.09 -8.85
C ASP A 93 14.15 10.22 -7.93
N ILE A 94 14.75 9.92 -6.77
CA ILE A 94 15.17 10.97 -5.82
C ILE A 94 16.48 10.58 -5.12
N VAL A 95 17.47 11.49 -5.13
CA VAL A 95 18.64 11.43 -4.24
C VAL A 95 18.45 12.48 -3.15
N CYS A 96 18.31 12.06 -1.90
CA CYS A 96 18.01 12.95 -0.78
C CYS A 96 18.56 12.40 0.55
N THR A 97 18.24 13.10 1.63
CA THR A 97 18.51 12.68 3.00
C THR A 97 17.18 12.37 3.68
N LEU A 98 17.04 11.16 4.22
CA LEU A 98 15.88 10.70 5.00
C LEU A 98 16.30 10.58 6.46
N ASN A 99 15.69 11.35 7.37
CA ASN A 99 16.05 11.36 8.80
C ASN A 99 17.56 11.44 9.03
N THR A 100 18.23 12.38 8.36
CA THR A 100 19.70 12.60 8.37
C THR A 100 20.57 11.56 7.64
N ASN A 101 19.99 10.48 7.11
CA ASN A 101 20.71 9.45 6.37
C ASN A 101 20.65 9.66 4.85
N PRO A 102 21.76 9.57 4.10
CA PRO A 102 21.74 9.71 2.65
C PRO A 102 21.05 8.49 2.02
N VAL A 103 19.96 8.71 1.29
CA VAL A 103 19.19 7.62 0.69
C VAL A 103 18.92 7.85 -0.79
N TRP A 104 18.72 6.75 -1.49
CA TRP A 104 18.27 6.72 -2.87
C TRP A 104 16.85 6.20 -2.92
N ILE A 105 15.90 7.00 -3.43
CA ILE A 105 14.48 6.63 -3.49
C ILE A 105 14.10 6.29 -4.93
N ILE A 106 13.38 5.16 -5.06
CA ILE A 106 12.77 4.71 -6.30
C ILE A 106 11.27 4.65 -6.07
N VAL A 107 10.52 5.26 -6.98
CA VAL A 107 9.07 5.38 -6.91
C VAL A 107 8.45 4.45 -7.96
N SER A 108 7.42 3.72 -7.57
CA SER A 108 6.61 2.92 -8.48
C SER A 108 5.17 3.29 -8.31
N ASP A 109 4.64 3.97 -9.32
CA ASP A 109 3.22 4.28 -9.42
C ASP A 109 2.37 3.19 -10.07
N ARG A 110 3.00 2.09 -10.48
CA ARG A 110 2.30 1.02 -11.20
C ARG A 110 1.37 0.25 -10.27
N ASN A 111 0.30 -0.30 -10.85
CA ASN A 111 -0.48 -1.32 -10.14
C ASN A 111 0.45 -2.51 -9.81
N PRO A 112 0.46 -3.03 -8.57
CA PRO A 112 1.42 -4.05 -8.13
C PRO A 112 1.32 -5.36 -8.92
N THR A 113 0.17 -5.64 -9.51
CA THR A 113 -0.06 -6.80 -10.39
C THR A 113 0.77 -6.75 -11.68
N TYR A 114 1.20 -5.57 -12.12
CA TYR A 114 2.06 -5.40 -13.30
C TYR A 114 3.55 -5.46 -12.99
N ILE A 115 3.93 -5.61 -11.72
CA ILE A 115 5.32 -5.72 -11.29
C ILE A 115 5.77 -7.18 -11.49
N SER A 116 6.68 -7.39 -12.46
CA SER A 116 7.32 -8.68 -12.68
C SER A 116 8.63 -8.78 -11.90
N TRP A 117 8.82 -9.84 -11.12
CA TRP A 117 10.07 -10.12 -10.40
C TRP A 117 11.22 -10.42 -11.36
N ASP A 118 11.05 -11.46 -12.16
CA ASP A 118 12.04 -11.94 -13.12
C ASP A 118 11.85 -11.36 -14.52
N SER A 119 12.88 -11.52 -15.35
CA SER A 119 12.81 -11.19 -16.77
C SER A 119 11.77 -12.09 -17.45
N SER A 120 10.79 -11.50 -18.12
CA SER A 120 9.88 -12.25 -18.97
C SER A 120 10.42 -12.28 -20.40
N PRO A 121 10.39 -13.42 -21.12
CA PRO A 121 10.75 -13.44 -22.54
C PRO A 121 9.75 -12.63 -23.41
N LYS A 122 8.50 -12.49 -22.95
CA LYS A 122 7.38 -11.88 -23.68
C LYS A 122 7.36 -10.35 -23.63
N LYS A 123 7.76 -9.76 -22.51
CA LYS A 123 7.94 -8.31 -22.33
C LYS A 123 9.44 -8.08 -22.23
N LYS A 124 10.06 -7.30 -23.13
CA LYS A 124 11.52 -7.00 -23.16
C LYS A 124 12.05 -6.24 -21.92
N THR A 125 11.49 -6.49 -20.74
CA THR A 125 11.75 -5.83 -19.46
C THR A 125 12.49 -6.81 -18.56
N LYS A 126 13.62 -6.36 -17.99
CA LYS A 126 14.54 -7.22 -17.22
C LYS A 126 14.05 -7.59 -15.80
N GLY A 127 12.79 -7.31 -15.44
CA GLY A 127 12.23 -7.59 -14.12
C GLY A 127 12.73 -6.65 -13.01
N LEU A 128 12.03 -6.64 -11.87
CA LEU A 128 12.39 -5.82 -10.70
C LEU A 128 13.70 -6.30 -10.07
N LYS A 129 13.92 -7.62 -9.97
CA LYS A 129 15.11 -8.23 -9.37
C LYS A 129 16.40 -7.73 -10.01
N PHE A 130 16.48 -7.78 -11.33
CA PHE A 130 17.67 -7.33 -12.07
C PHE A 130 17.93 -5.83 -11.85
N ARG A 131 16.87 -5.00 -11.86
CA ARG A 131 17.01 -3.55 -11.62
C ARG A 131 17.57 -3.27 -10.23
N LEU A 132 17.07 -3.97 -9.21
CA LEU A 132 17.55 -3.81 -7.83
C LEU A 132 19.01 -4.28 -7.67
N GLN A 133 19.38 -5.40 -8.27
CA GLN A 133 20.77 -5.87 -8.26
C GLN A 133 21.73 -4.84 -8.87
N GLN A 134 21.36 -4.24 -10.01
CA GLN A 134 22.16 -3.20 -10.64
C GLN A 134 22.26 -1.94 -9.76
N LEU A 135 21.15 -1.53 -9.16
CA LEU A 135 21.10 -0.36 -8.28
C LEU A 135 21.91 -0.55 -7.00
N LEU A 136 21.86 -1.73 -6.38
CA LEU A 136 22.69 -2.06 -5.23
C LEU A 136 24.17 -2.10 -5.58
N THR A 137 24.51 -2.68 -6.73
CA THR A 137 25.89 -2.66 -7.24
C THR A 137 26.38 -1.22 -7.40
N LEU A 138 25.55 -0.35 -8.01
CA LEU A 138 25.86 1.07 -8.21
C LEU A 138 25.96 1.84 -6.89
N ALA A 139 25.06 1.57 -5.94
CA ALA A 139 25.06 2.20 -4.62
C ALA A 139 26.33 1.87 -3.84
N ARG A 140 26.78 0.61 -3.91
CA ARG A 140 28.02 0.12 -3.29
C ARG A 140 29.27 0.71 -3.95
N SER A 141 29.25 0.93 -5.27
CA SER A 141 30.40 1.46 -6.01
C SER A 141 30.45 3.00 -6.08
N SER A 142 29.42 3.70 -5.60
CA SER A 142 29.34 5.17 -5.69
C SER A 142 30.26 5.85 -4.68
N THR A 143 31.14 6.74 -5.17
CA THR A 143 32.10 7.46 -4.33
C THR A 143 31.61 8.84 -3.86
N THR A 144 30.68 9.46 -4.59
CA THR A 144 30.26 10.87 -4.35
C THR A 144 28.87 11.00 -3.73
N LEU A 145 27.99 10.02 -3.94
CA LEU A 145 26.61 10.01 -3.45
C LEU A 145 26.29 8.64 -2.86
N LYS A 146 27.16 8.12 -1.99
CA LYS A 146 26.99 6.79 -1.37
C LYS A 146 25.77 6.83 -0.44
N PRO A 147 24.69 6.08 -0.73
CA PRO A 147 23.56 5.99 0.16
C PRO A 147 23.84 4.98 1.27
N SER A 148 23.26 5.20 2.46
CA SER A 148 23.16 4.19 3.51
C SER A 148 22.09 3.13 3.17
N SER A 149 21.04 3.54 2.46
CA SER A 149 19.95 2.65 2.06
C SER A 149 19.27 3.09 0.76
N ILE A 150 18.60 2.11 0.14
CA ILE A 150 17.72 2.32 -1.01
C ILE A 150 16.29 2.18 -0.50
N ILE A 151 15.47 3.20 -0.74
CA ILE A 151 14.06 3.24 -0.39
C ILE A 151 13.23 2.93 -1.63
N LEU A 152 12.33 1.97 -1.51
CA LEU A 152 11.35 1.60 -2.53
C LEU A 152 9.99 2.11 -2.08
N PHE A 153 9.42 3.06 -2.83
CA PHE A 153 8.10 3.61 -2.57
C PHE A 153 7.10 3.08 -3.62
N PHE A 154 6.20 2.21 -3.18
CA PHE A 154 5.12 1.69 -4.03
C PHE A 154 3.82 2.46 -3.74
N SER A 155 3.46 3.40 -4.62
CA SER A 155 2.31 4.31 -4.43
C SER A 155 0.98 3.58 -4.27
N ASN A 156 0.82 2.43 -4.95
CA ASN A 156 -0.36 1.56 -4.87
C ASN A 156 -0.18 0.39 -3.90
N GLY A 157 0.86 0.42 -3.07
CA GLY A 157 1.19 -0.65 -2.14
C GLY A 157 1.75 -1.90 -2.80
N LEU A 158 1.86 -2.98 -2.03
CA LEU A 158 2.15 -4.34 -2.49
C LEU A 158 1.15 -5.36 -1.93
N HIS A 159 0.02 -4.89 -1.39
CA HIS A 159 -0.94 -5.71 -0.63
C HIS A 159 -1.53 -6.86 -1.47
N CYS A 160 -1.75 -6.65 -2.76
CA CYS A 160 -2.24 -7.68 -3.69
C CYS A 160 -1.12 -8.56 -4.30
N ASN A 161 0.15 -8.27 -4.00
CA ASN A 161 1.30 -9.00 -4.54
C ASN A 161 2.33 -9.30 -3.44
N THR A 162 1.92 -10.18 -2.52
CA THR A 162 2.75 -10.63 -1.38
C THR A 162 4.05 -11.30 -1.83
N PHE A 163 4.03 -11.98 -2.98
CA PHE A 163 5.21 -12.61 -3.56
C PHE A 163 6.37 -11.62 -3.75
N ILE A 164 6.11 -10.44 -4.32
CA ILE A 164 7.16 -9.42 -4.50
C ILE A 164 7.67 -8.93 -3.14
N ARG A 165 6.79 -8.71 -2.17
CA ARG A 165 7.16 -8.25 -0.83
C ARG A 165 8.02 -9.28 -0.10
N GLU A 166 7.64 -10.55 -0.14
CA GLU A 166 8.40 -11.66 0.46
C GLU A 166 9.76 -11.80 -0.22
N LYS A 167 9.81 -11.73 -1.55
CA LYS A 167 11.06 -11.80 -2.30
C LYS A 167 11.99 -10.62 -2.03
N LEU A 168 11.47 -9.41 -1.85
CA LEU A 168 12.26 -8.26 -1.44
C LEU A 168 12.86 -8.47 -0.04
N ARG A 169 12.09 -9.04 0.89
CA ARG A 169 12.55 -9.35 2.24
C ARG A 169 13.60 -10.47 2.25
N GLU A 170 13.34 -11.57 1.57
CA GLU A 170 14.20 -12.76 1.55
C GLU A 170 15.49 -12.57 0.75
N GLU A 171 15.40 -12.00 -0.46
CA GLU A 171 16.57 -11.91 -1.36
C GLU A 171 17.38 -10.62 -1.17
N PHE A 172 16.77 -9.56 -0.64
CA PHE A 172 17.41 -8.25 -0.49
C PHE A 172 17.40 -7.71 0.94
N GLY A 173 16.85 -8.45 1.92
CA GLY A 173 16.80 -7.99 3.31
C GLY A 173 15.93 -6.75 3.50
N ALA A 174 14.94 -6.55 2.62
CA ALA A 174 14.09 -5.36 2.69
C ALA A 174 13.21 -5.36 3.95
N SER A 175 13.20 -4.25 4.67
CA SER A 175 12.33 -4.00 5.83
C SER A 175 11.35 -2.88 5.54
N GLU A 176 10.12 -3.01 6.03
CA GLU A 176 9.13 -1.93 5.90
C GLU A 176 9.46 -0.81 6.89
N ILE A 177 9.50 0.43 6.41
CA ILE A 177 9.61 1.59 7.28
C ILE A 177 8.22 2.17 7.45
N GLU A 178 7.78 2.27 8.70
CA GLU A 178 6.64 3.11 9.07
C GLU A 178 7.05 4.58 8.99
N LEU A 179 6.88 5.15 7.79
CA LEU A 179 6.93 6.59 7.60
C LEU A 179 5.50 7.10 7.70
N ASP A 180 5.24 8.02 8.63
CA ASP A 180 3.96 8.71 8.77
C ASP A 180 3.84 9.76 7.65
N PHE A 181 3.64 9.27 6.42
CA PHE A 181 3.32 10.14 5.28
C PHE A 181 2.02 10.85 5.60
N SER A 182 2.03 12.18 5.54
CA SER A 182 0.84 12.98 5.77
C SER A 182 -0.33 12.45 4.93
N VAL A 183 -1.36 11.97 5.61
CA VAL A 183 -2.51 11.24 5.04
C VAL A 183 -3.31 12.08 4.02
N PHE A 184 -3.10 13.39 3.99
CA PHE A 184 -3.89 14.35 3.25
C PHE A 184 -2.99 15.24 2.38
N ASP A 185 -3.05 15.02 1.07
CA ASP A 185 -2.55 15.95 0.06
C ASP A 185 -3.73 16.25 -0.88
N PHE A 186 -4.77 16.88 -0.32
CA PHE A 186 -5.93 17.34 -1.08
C PHE A 186 -5.65 18.75 -1.58
N ASP A 187 -5.41 18.89 -2.88
CA ASP A 187 -5.69 20.15 -3.54
C ASP A 187 -7.20 20.13 -3.89
N TYR A 188 -7.96 21.00 -3.22
CA TYR A 188 -9.34 21.28 -3.58
C TYR A 188 -9.32 22.34 -4.68
N TYR A 189 -9.89 22.03 -5.84
CA TYR A 189 -10.14 23.04 -6.86
C TYR A 189 -11.64 23.24 -7.02
N PHE A 190 -12.03 24.50 -7.05
CA PHE A 190 -13.40 24.91 -7.31
C PHE A 190 -13.55 25.01 -8.82
N SER A 191 -14.39 24.15 -9.43
CA SER A 191 -14.82 24.41 -10.80
C SER A 191 -15.92 25.48 -10.75
N ASP A 192 -15.65 26.64 -11.34
CA ASP A 192 -16.69 27.62 -11.64
C ASP A 192 -17.59 27.03 -12.73
N ASP A 193 -18.58 26.25 -12.34
CA ASP A 193 -19.74 26.05 -13.17
C ASP A 193 -20.46 27.40 -13.20
N SER A 194 -20.37 28.07 -14.34
CA SER A 194 -21.05 29.32 -14.62
C SER A 194 -22.56 29.09 -14.69
N ASP A 195 -23.21 28.83 -13.56
CA ASP A 195 -24.66 28.87 -13.35
C ASP A 195 -24.96 28.77 -11.84
N GLY A 196 -24.39 29.70 -11.06
CA GLY A 196 -24.99 30.30 -9.87
C GLY A 196 -25.53 29.46 -8.70
N GLU A 197 -25.45 28.12 -8.67
CA GLU A 197 -26.20 27.35 -7.66
C GLU A 197 -25.39 26.30 -6.88
N TRP A 198 -24.29 25.72 -7.40
CA TRP A 198 -23.43 24.81 -6.61
C TRP A 198 -21.97 24.85 -7.06
N VAL A 199 -21.02 24.98 -6.13
CA VAL A 199 -19.59 24.86 -6.42
C VAL A 199 -19.18 23.40 -6.26
N ASN A 200 -18.82 22.73 -7.37
CA ASN A 200 -18.27 21.39 -7.32
C ASN A 200 -16.86 21.43 -6.69
N VAL A 201 -16.71 20.82 -5.52
CA VAL A 201 -15.42 20.63 -4.86
C VAL A 201 -14.86 19.29 -5.32
N ASN A 202 -14.06 19.30 -6.38
CA ASN A 202 -13.40 18.09 -6.85
C ASN A 202 -12.14 17.82 -6.01
N VAL A 203 -12.11 16.64 -5.40
CA VAL A 203 -10.95 16.15 -4.67
C VAL A 203 -9.94 15.60 -5.69
N LEU A 204 -8.92 16.39 -6.03
CA LEU A 204 -7.85 15.99 -6.96
C LEU A 204 -6.73 15.20 -6.26
N GLY A 205 -6.76 15.14 -4.93
CA GLY A 205 -5.70 14.54 -4.12
C GLY A 205 -5.70 13.01 -4.14
N ARG A 206 -4.51 12.43 -4.29
CA ARG A 206 -4.30 10.99 -4.20
C ARG A 206 -4.01 10.59 -2.75
N SER A 207 -4.72 9.56 -2.28
CA SER A 207 -4.42 8.95 -0.98
C SER A 207 -3.26 7.97 -1.12
N TYR A 208 -2.21 8.17 -0.31
CA TYR A 208 -1.09 7.23 -0.15
C TYR A 208 -1.24 6.33 1.07
N ARG A 209 -2.44 6.25 1.70
CA ARG A 209 -2.71 5.37 2.86
C ARG A 209 -2.39 3.89 2.59
N GLY A 210 -2.52 3.46 1.34
CA GLY A 210 -2.22 2.09 0.90
C GLY A 210 -0.81 1.92 0.34
N ALA A 211 0.04 2.95 0.38
CA ALA A 211 1.41 2.87 -0.14
C ALA A 211 2.25 1.94 0.75
N CYS A 212 3.22 1.26 0.13
CA CYS A 212 4.15 0.37 0.83
C CYS A 212 5.55 0.90 0.63
N VAL A 213 6.28 1.10 1.73
CA VAL A 213 7.61 1.70 1.71
C VAL A 213 8.61 0.74 2.33
N LEU A 214 9.54 0.28 1.52
CA LEU A 214 10.55 -0.71 1.91
C LEU A 214 11.94 -0.10 1.85
N GLU A 215 12.77 -0.43 2.82
CA GLU A 215 14.17 -0.05 2.89
C GLU A 215 15.06 -1.26 2.68
N ILE A 216 16.07 -1.08 1.82
CA ILE A 216 17.17 -2.02 1.64
C ILE A 216 18.47 -1.35 2.10
N LYS A 217 19.10 -1.86 3.15
CA LYS A 217 20.38 -1.34 3.64
C LYS A 217 21.50 -1.66 2.65
N VAL A 218 22.29 -0.64 2.33
CA VAL A 218 23.50 -0.79 1.52
C VAL A 218 24.63 -1.09 2.48
N VAL A 219 24.79 -2.37 2.86
CA VAL A 219 25.85 -2.84 3.77
C VAL A 219 27.21 -2.27 3.32
N GLY A 220 27.82 -1.47 4.19
CA GLY A 220 29.23 -1.12 4.09
C GLY A 220 30.04 -2.23 4.74
N GLY A 221 31.06 -2.75 4.06
CA GLY A 221 32.10 -3.50 4.76
C GLY A 221 32.71 -2.61 5.84
N GLY A 222 32.72 -3.10 7.07
CA GLY A 222 33.17 -2.39 8.25
C GLY A 222 32.61 -3.05 9.50
N ASP A 223 33.33 -4.06 9.96
CA ASP A 223 33.50 -4.56 11.33
C ASP A 223 32.23 -4.86 12.14
N ASP A 224 31.86 -6.14 12.16
CA ASP A 224 31.63 -6.87 13.40
C ASP A 224 32.05 -8.32 13.14
N ASP A 225 33.10 -8.74 13.84
CA ASP A 225 33.57 -10.11 13.93
C ASP A 225 32.42 -11.00 14.44
N ASP A 226 32.08 -12.03 13.67
CA ASP A 226 31.85 -13.36 14.22
C ASP A 226 32.00 -14.37 13.08
N ASP A 227 33.02 -15.21 13.25
CA ASP A 227 33.34 -16.40 12.47
C ASP A 227 32.08 -17.23 12.19
N ASP A 228 31.83 -17.52 10.92
CA ASP A 228 31.71 -18.93 10.52
C ASP A 228 31.98 -19.06 9.01
N ASP A 229 33.08 -19.74 8.74
CA ASP A 229 33.51 -20.26 7.45
C ASP A 229 32.36 -20.98 6.71
N ILE A 230 32.25 -20.70 5.41
CA ILE A 230 32.38 -21.74 4.35
C ILE A 230 32.46 -21.01 3.01
N SER A 231 33.69 -20.85 2.54
CA SER A 231 34.01 -20.60 1.15
C SER A 231 34.17 -21.94 0.41
N VAL A 232 33.25 -22.34 -0.46
CA VAL A 232 33.56 -23.28 -1.56
C VAL A 232 32.79 -22.94 -2.85
N LEU A 233 33.48 -22.20 -3.71
CA LEU A 233 33.65 -22.40 -5.16
C LEU A 233 32.43 -22.69 -6.08
N SER A 234 32.15 -21.68 -6.90
CA SER A 234 32.01 -21.70 -8.37
C SER A 234 31.76 -23.02 -9.13
N ALA A 235 30.72 -22.92 -9.98
CA ALA A 235 30.53 -23.54 -11.29
C ALA A 235 30.10 -25.02 -11.36
N VAL A 236 28.95 -25.26 -12.01
CA VAL A 236 28.84 -26.06 -13.25
C VAL A 236 27.39 -26.02 -13.78
N LYS A 237 27.29 -25.94 -15.11
CA LYS A 237 26.09 -26.05 -15.95
C LYS A 237 25.36 -27.38 -15.74
N GLY A 238 24.02 -27.39 -15.82
CA GLY A 238 23.28 -28.62 -16.10
C GLY A 238 21.78 -28.55 -15.85
N SER A 239 21.03 -28.61 -16.96
CA SER A 239 19.59 -28.88 -17.10
C SER A 239 18.98 -29.83 -16.05
N THR A 240 17.75 -29.57 -15.60
CA THR A 240 16.55 -30.40 -15.87
C THR A 240 15.31 -29.82 -15.21
N THR A 241 14.23 -29.78 -16.00
CA THR A 241 12.86 -29.39 -15.67
C THR A 241 12.23 -30.26 -14.58
N VAL A 242 11.58 -29.66 -13.57
CA VAL A 242 10.45 -30.28 -12.88
C VAL A 242 9.41 -29.18 -12.59
N ALA A 243 8.30 -29.24 -13.32
CA ALA A 243 7.11 -28.45 -13.04
C ALA A 243 6.45 -28.98 -11.76
N SER A 244 6.26 -28.11 -10.77
CA SER A 244 5.39 -28.38 -9.63
C SER A 244 4.21 -27.42 -9.69
N VAL A 245 3.04 -28.00 -9.93
CA VAL A 245 1.75 -27.34 -10.05
C VAL A 245 1.29 -26.92 -8.66
N VAL A 246 1.14 -25.62 -8.43
CA VAL A 246 0.45 -25.08 -7.24
C VAL A 246 -0.96 -24.64 -7.69
N PRO A 247 -2.05 -25.10 -7.04
CA PRO A 247 -3.39 -24.80 -7.49
C PRO A 247 -3.76 -23.35 -7.18
N LYS A 248 -4.22 -22.64 -8.22
CA LYS A 248 -5.02 -21.42 -8.12
C LYS A 248 -6.34 -21.73 -7.42
N LEU A 249 -6.65 -21.09 -6.28
CA LEU A 249 -8.03 -20.70 -5.98
C LEU A 249 -8.13 -19.66 -4.84
N SER A 250 -8.92 -18.61 -5.12
CA SER A 250 -9.55 -17.63 -4.21
C SER A 250 -8.83 -16.30 -3.94
N GLU A 251 -8.83 -15.42 -4.96
CA GLU A 251 -8.54 -13.97 -4.86
C GLU A 251 -9.79 -13.12 -4.51
N LEU A 252 -10.95 -13.74 -4.25
CA LEU A 252 -12.25 -13.03 -4.23
C LEU A 252 -12.75 -12.62 -2.83
N ALA A 253 -12.08 -13.05 -1.75
CA ALA A 253 -12.60 -12.87 -0.38
C ALA A 253 -11.93 -11.75 0.43
N ALA A 254 -10.87 -11.12 -0.11
CA ALA A 254 -10.18 -10.00 0.56
C ALA A 254 -10.99 -8.68 0.53
N ASP A 255 -12.06 -8.61 -0.26
CA ASP A 255 -12.80 -7.37 -0.52
C ASP A 255 -13.89 -7.05 0.53
N THR A 256 -14.45 -8.04 1.23
CA THR A 256 -15.62 -7.81 2.10
C THR A 256 -15.27 -7.19 3.45
N PHE A 257 -14.18 -7.63 4.08
CA PHE A 257 -13.71 -7.09 5.37
C PHE A 257 -13.26 -5.63 5.24
N CYS A 258 -12.51 -5.30 4.18
CA CYS A 258 -12.05 -3.93 3.92
C CYS A 258 -13.24 -2.98 3.66
N SER A 259 -14.24 -3.45 2.92
CA SER A 259 -15.48 -2.71 2.68
C SER A 259 -16.25 -2.47 3.98
N LEU A 260 -16.30 -3.48 4.86
CA LEU A 260 -16.96 -3.40 6.16
C LEU A 260 -16.32 -2.35 7.08
N ILE A 261 -15.00 -2.41 7.29
CA ILE A 261 -14.31 -1.48 8.19
C ILE A 261 -14.30 -0.04 7.64
N SER A 262 -14.33 0.12 6.31
CA SER A 262 -14.44 1.45 5.68
C SER A 262 -15.81 2.10 5.92
N GLY A 263 -16.84 1.31 6.27
CA GLY A 263 -18.14 1.80 6.67
C GLY A 263 -18.16 2.41 8.08
N LEU A 264 -17.20 2.08 8.95
CA LEU A 264 -17.12 2.65 10.29
C LEU A 264 -16.58 4.07 10.25
N LYS A 265 -17.24 4.99 10.97
CA LYS A 265 -16.71 6.32 11.25
C LYS A 265 -15.46 6.18 12.11
N ILE A 266 -14.42 6.95 11.77
CA ILE A 266 -13.16 6.99 12.51
C ILE A 266 -13.33 7.94 13.69
N PHE A 267 -12.89 7.52 14.88
CA PHE A 267 -12.77 8.42 16.03
C PHE A 267 -11.80 9.56 15.70
N PRO A 268 -12.23 10.84 15.75
CA PRO A 268 -11.31 11.95 15.53
C PRO A 268 -10.29 11.95 16.67
N SER A 269 -9.01 11.79 16.34
CA SER A 269 -7.88 11.74 17.28
C SER A 269 -7.64 13.05 18.07
N GLN A 270 -8.53 14.06 17.94
CA GLN A 270 -8.39 15.41 18.50
C GLN A 270 -9.58 15.89 19.35
N LEU A 271 -10.42 15.01 19.90
CA LEU A 271 -11.48 15.44 20.84
C LEU A 271 -10.90 15.74 22.23
N LYS A 272 -10.60 17.02 22.48
CA LYS A 272 -10.05 17.50 23.76
C LYS A 272 -11.12 17.83 24.81
N THR A 273 -12.42 17.76 24.49
CA THR A 273 -13.45 18.30 25.39
C THR A 273 -14.67 17.39 25.55
N LYS A 274 -15.03 17.08 26.81
CA LYS A 274 -16.24 16.31 27.20
C LYS A 274 -17.55 16.84 26.60
N LEU A 275 -17.60 18.11 26.20
CA LEU A 275 -18.78 18.77 25.65
C LEU A 275 -19.02 18.43 24.16
N GLU A 276 -17.94 18.25 23.38
CA GLU A 276 -17.99 17.85 21.96
C GLU A 276 -18.35 16.37 21.80
N MET A 277 -17.92 15.55 22.76
CA MET A 277 -18.30 14.14 22.89
C MET A 277 -19.83 13.99 23.03
N ARG A 278 -20.49 14.92 23.74
CA ARG A 278 -21.95 14.90 23.97
C ARG A 278 -22.77 15.20 22.71
N GLY A 279 -22.21 15.96 21.76
CA GLY A 279 -22.83 16.22 20.45
C GLY A 279 -22.77 15.02 19.52
N LEU A 280 -21.67 14.26 19.54
CA LEU A 280 -21.49 13.02 18.76
C LEU A 280 -22.26 11.82 19.33
N LEU A 281 -22.50 11.78 20.65
CA LEU A 281 -23.23 10.71 21.32
C LEU A 281 -24.78 10.88 21.25
N ALA A 282 -25.28 12.01 20.74
CA ALA A 282 -26.71 12.37 20.79
C ALA A 282 -27.51 11.86 19.56
N GLU A 283 -26.84 11.58 18.44
CA GLU A 283 -27.41 10.86 17.30
C GLU A 283 -27.09 9.37 17.48
N GLY A 284 -28.04 8.47 17.20
CA GLY A 284 -27.96 7.01 17.42
C GLY A 284 -26.92 6.25 16.56
N ASP A 285 -25.74 6.85 16.40
CA ASP A 285 -24.64 6.46 15.52
C ASP A 285 -23.58 5.64 16.24
N LEU A 286 -23.89 5.03 17.40
CA LEU A 286 -22.94 4.20 18.14
C LEU A 286 -23.26 2.72 17.97
N VAL A 287 -22.23 1.92 17.75
CA VAL A 287 -22.30 0.46 17.78
C VAL A 287 -21.31 -0.05 18.80
N ASN A 288 -21.82 -0.70 19.85
CA ASN A 288 -20.98 -1.39 20.81
C ASN A 288 -20.64 -2.79 20.30
N PHE A 289 -19.35 -3.11 20.23
CA PHE A 289 -18.88 -4.44 19.86
C PHE A 289 -18.50 -5.23 21.10
N ASP A 290 -18.97 -6.47 21.18
CA ASP A 290 -18.49 -7.44 22.17
C ASP A 290 -17.31 -8.25 21.61
N THR A 291 -16.61 -8.98 22.47
CA THR A 291 -15.46 -9.81 22.07
C THR A 291 -15.83 -10.82 20.99
N THR A 292 -17.04 -11.39 21.05
CA THR A 292 -17.50 -12.41 20.09
C THR A 292 -17.65 -11.82 18.69
N ALA A 293 -18.29 -10.66 18.55
CA ALA A 293 -18.44 -9.98 17.27
C ALA A 293 -17.06 -9.64 16.67
N LEU A 294 -16.14 -9.10 17.47
CA LEU A 294 -14.80 -8.77 16.99
C LEU A 294 -14.05 -10.00 16.47
N ILE A 295 -14.10 -11.13 17.19
CA ILE A 295 -13.49 -12.38 16.75
C ILE A 295 -14.14 -12.90 15.48
N ALA A 296 -15.47 -12.84 15.38
CA ALA A 296 -16.19 -13.27 14.19
C ALA A 296 -15.78 -12.45 12.96
N LEU A 297 -15.65 -11.13 13.09
CA LEU A 297 -15.23 -10.22 12.02
C LEU A 297 -13.82 -10.52 11.49
N VAL A 298 -12.89 -10.90 12.37
CA VAL A 298 -11.49 -11.13 11.96
C VAL A 298 -11.18 -12.60 11.68
N SER A 299 -12.12 -13.52 11.93
CA SER A 299 -11.90 -14.95 11.77
C SER A 299 -11.69 -15.36 10.31
N GLY A 300 -10.96 -16.44 10.07
CA GLY A 300 -10.82 -16.98 8.71
C GLY A 300 -12.16 -17.40 8.08
N ILE A 301 -13.15 -17.82 8.89
CA ILE A 301 -14.45 -18.29 8.40
C ILE A 301 -15.17 -17.16 7.65
N SER A 302 -15.34 -16.00 8.28
CA SER A 302 -15.96 -14.80 7.66
C SER A 302 -15.12 -14.16 6.56
N ASN A 303 -13.84 -14.52 6.48
CA ASN A 303 -12.86 -13.97 5.55
C ASN A 303 -12.48 -14.97 4.44
N GLY A 304 -13.43 -15.83 4.04
CA GLY A 304 -13.31 -16.65 2.83
C GLY A 304 -12.63 -18.00 3.00
N CYS A 305 -12.35 -18.46 4.22
CA CYS A 305 -11.77 -19.79 4.44
C CYS A 305 -12.83 -20.92 4.46
N THR A 306 -14.12 -20.62 4.31
CA THR A 306 -15.21 -21.62 4.33
C THR A 306 -15.00 -22.75 3.34
N GLN A 307 -14.69 -22.43 2.07
CA GLN A 307 -14.45 -23.43 1.02
C GLN A 307 -13.21 -24.30 1.30
N LYS A 308 -12.15 -23.70 1.86
CA LYS A 308 -10.93 -24.44 2.24
C LYS A 308 -11.21 -25.41 3.38
N LEU A 309 -12.03 -25.01 4.35
CA LEU A 309 -12.46 -25.87 5.45
C LEU A 309 -13.32 -27.03 4.94
N LEU A 310 -14.28 -26.78 4.04
CA LEU A 310 -15.12 -27.83 3.45
C LEU A 310 -14.34 -28.80 2.55
N ALA A 311 -13.26 -28.34 1.91
CA ALA A 311 -12.38 -29.19 1.10
C ALA A 311 -11.41 -30.05 1.93
N THR A 312 -11.26 -29.78 3.23
CA THR A 312 -10.36 -30.53 4.12
C THR A 312 -11.04 -31.83 4.58
N PRO A 313 -10.37 -33.00 4.59
CA PRO A 313 -10.96 -34.25 5.05
C PRO A 313 -11.50 -34.18 6.48
N GLU A 314 -12.66 -34.78 6.73
CA GLU A 314 -13.31 -34.79 8.05
C GLU A 314 -12.42 -35.36 9.16
N SER A 315 -11.63 -36.39 8.89
CA SER A 315 -10.68 -36.97 9.84
C SER A 315 -9.65 -35.95 10.33
N GLU A 316 -9.13 -35.13 9.42
CA GLU A 316 -8.18 -34.05 9.71
C GLU A 316 -8.85 -32.92 10.50
N LEU A 317 -10.06 -32.53 10.11
CA LEU A 317 -10.84 -31.51 10.82
C LEU A 317 -11.21 -31.96 12.25
N ARG A 318 -11.57 -33.22 12.44
CA ARG A 318 -11.83 -33.81 13.77
C ARG A 318 -10.58 -33.89 14.63
N GLN A 319 -9.42 -34.17 14.03
CA GLN A 319 -8.14 -34.14 14.72
C GLN A 319 -7.76 -32.71 15.12
N ARG A 320 -8.01 -31.73 14.25
CA ARG A 320 -7.68 -30.31 14.45
C ARG A 320 -8.59 -29.61 15.46
N PHE A 321 -9.90 -29.91 15.42
CA PHE A 321 -10.91 -29.24 16.24
C PHE A 321 -11.45 -30.10 17.40
N LYS A 322 -10.77 -31.21 17.75
CA LYS A 322 -11.01 -32.11 18.90
C LYS A 322 -12.31 -31.86 19.70
N GLY A 323 -13.43 -32.42 19.24
CA GLY A 323 -14.75 -32.32 19.89
C GLY A 323 -15.65 -31.18 19.38
N ASN A 324 -15.08 -30.13 18.80
CA ASN A 324 -15.78 -28.95 18.27
C ASN A 324 -16.05 -29.01 16.75
N TYR A 325 -15.76 -30.14 16.10
CA TYR A 325 -15.94 -30.32 14.65
C TYR A 325 -17.34 -29.89 14.18
N THR A 326 -18.38 -30.44 14.82
CA THR A 326 -19.78 -30.17 14.45
C THR A 326 -20.13 -28.69 14.58
N PHE A 327 -19.60 -28.02 15.61
CA PHE A 327 -19.80 -26.59 15.82
C PHE A 327 -19.11 -25.76 14.73
N VAL A 328 -17.85 -26.06 14.41
CA VAL A 328 -17.08 -25.33 13.39
C VAL A 328 -17.72 -25.49 12.01
N ILE A 329 -18.14 -26.70 11.64
CA ILE A 329 -18.86 -26.93 10.39
C ILE A 329 -20.21 -26.21 10.39
N GLY A 330 -20.94 -26.20 11.51
CA GLY A 330 -22.16 -25.40 11.65
C GLY A 330 -21.94 -23.91 11.37
N GLN A 331 -20.86 -23.33 11.91
CA GLN A 331 -20.46 -21.94 11.66
C GLN A 331 -20.09 -21.70 10.18
N VAL A 332 -19.36 -22.64 9.55
CA VAL A 332 -19.03 -22.56 8.12
C VAL A 332 -20.27 -22.54 7.24
N MET A 333 -21.24 -23.42 7.53
CA MET A 333 -22.49 -23.48 6.77
C MET A 333 -23.34 -22.22 7.00
N SER A 334 -23.37 -21.70 8.24
CA SER A 334 -24.04 -20.44 8.56
C SER A 334 -23.44 -19.26 7.79
N GLU A 335 -22.12 -19.13 7.73
CA GLU A 335 -21.44 -18.04 7.01
C GLU A 335 -21.68 -18.11 5.49
N ILE A 336 -21.78 -19.31 4.91
CA ILE A 336 -22.12 -19.46 3.48
C ILE A 336 -23.56 -18.99 3.21
N GLN A 337 -24.48 -19.27 4.12
CA GLN A 337 -25.88 -18.90 3.96
C GLN A 337 -26.11 -17.41 4.22
N ASN A 338 -25.51 -16.88 5.29
CA ASN A 338 -25.67 -15.52 5.77
C ASN A 338 -24.28 -14.94 6.13
N PRO A 339 -23.58 -14.31 5.17
CA PRO A 339 -22.24 -13.80 5.42
C PRO A 339 -22.24 -12.66 6.43
N ILE A 340 -21.48 -12.79 7.51
CA ILE A 340 -21.54 -11.86 8.64
C ILE A 340 -21.12 -10.43 8.25
N HIS A 341 -20.18 -10.27 7.31
CA HIS A 341 -19.76 -8.96 6.82
C HIS A 341 -20.87 -8.23 6.05
N VAL A 342 -21.77 -8.97 5.39
CA VAL A 342 -22.89 -8.37 4.67
C VAL A 342 -23.96 -7.93 5.66
N GLU A 343 -24.30 -8.78 6.63
CA GLU A 343 -25.29 -8.45 7.67
C GLU A 343 -24.84 -7.25 8.51
N LEU A 344 -23.62 -7.30 9.04
CA LEU A 344 -23.07 -6.22 9.85
C LEU A 344 -22.79 -4.95 9.04
N GLY A 345 -22.46 -5.07 7.75
CA GLY A 345 -22.16 -3.91 6.90
C GLY A 345 -23.27 -2.88 6.88
N SER A 346 -24.51 -3.33 6.75
CA SER A 346 -25.69 -2.45 6.80
C SER A 346 -25.88 -1.79 8.17
N ILE A 347 -25.50 -2.48 9.25
CA ILE A 347 -25.73 -2.04 10.63
C ILE A 347 -24.69 -1.00 11.05
N ILE A 348 -23.44 -1.16 10.61
CA ILE A 348 -22.30 -0.37 11.07
C ILE A 348 -21.94 0.78 10.13
N SER A 349 -22.44 0.77 8.89
CA SER A 349 -22.17 1.83 7.92
C SER A 349 -22.60 3.21 8.44
N GLY A 350 -21.67 4.15 8.46
CA GLY A 350 -21.88 5.51 8.96
C GLY A 350 -21.93 5.62 10.49
N LYS A 351 -21.61 4.57 11.24
CA LYS A 351 -21.62 4.57 12.71
C LYS A 351 -20.22 4.53 13.31
N LEU A 352 -20.07 5.09 14.50
CA LEU A 352 -18.90 5.01 15.36
C LEU A 352 -18.93 3.69 16.13
N GLY A 353 -17.87 2.90 16.01
CA GLY A 353 -17.72 1.67 16.79
C GLY A 353 -17.06 1.96 18.13
N ILE A 354 -17.61 1.41 19.21
CA ILE A 354 -17.05 1.51 20.56
C ILE A 354 -16.83 0.11 21.15
N ILE A 355 -15.79 0.00 21.97
CA ILE A 355 -15.47 -1.18 22.77
C ILE A 355 -15.06 -0.73 24.16
N CYS A 356 -15.35 -1.52 25.19
CA CYS A 356 -14.82 -1.26 26.53
C CYS A 356 -13.39 -1.83 26.68
N GLU A 357 -12.66 -1.33 27.68
CA GLU A 357 -11.26 -1.73 27.93
C GLU A 357 -11.09 -3.24 28.17
N SER A 358 -12.09 -3.88 28.82
CA SER A 358 -12.09 -5.32 29.04
C SER A 358 -12.22 -6.09 27.73
N VAL A 359 -13.14 -5.68 26.84
CA VAL A 359 -13.31 -6.29 25.50
C VAL A 359 -12.06 -6.06 24.65
N HIS A 360 -11.49 -4.86 24.67
CA HIS A 360 -10.24 -4.57 23.95
C HIS A 360 -9.09 -5.48 24.39
N SER A 361 -8.91 -5.65 25.70
CA SER A 361 -7.85 -6.49 26.27
C SER A 361 -8.07 -7.98 25.98
N GLU A 362 -9.29 -8.46 26.16
CA GLU A 362 -9.68 -9.85 25.89
C GLU A 362 -9.52 -10.19 24.41
N PHE A 363 -10.01 -9.32 23.52
CA PHE A 363 -9.89 -9.49 22.07
C PHE A 363 -8.43 -9.59 21.63
N LYS A 364 -7.55 -8.69 22.10
CA LYS A 364 -6.11 -8.75 21.81
C LYS A 364 -5.48 -10.05 22.29
N GLN A 365 -5.81 -10.50 23.50
CA GLN A 365 -5.28 -11.75 24.03
C GLN A 365 -5.72 -12.96 23.21
N LEU A 366 -7.01 -13.04 22.86
CA LEU A 366 -7.54 -14.14 22.05
C LEU A 366 -6.90 -14.20 20.65
N VAL A 367 -6.75 -13.05 19.99
CA VAL A 367 -6.09 -12.97 18.68
C VAL A 367 -4.59 -13.32 18.79
N LEU A 368 -3.91 -12.90 19.86
CA LEU A 368 -2.51 -13.24 20.09
C LEU A 368 -2.31 -14.75 20.27
N MET A 369 -3.16 -15.38 21.10
CA MET A 369 -3.07 -16.81 21.44
C MET A 369 -3.52 -17.73 20.30
N CYS A 370 -4.62 -17.38 19.61
CA CYS A 370 -5.33 -18.29 18.71
C CYS A 370 -5.29 -17.84 17.24
N GLY A 371 -4.96 -16.57 16.96
CA GLY A 371 -5.00 -16.00 15.62
C GLY A 371 -3.77 -16.35 14.77
N GLY A 372 -3.99 -16.69 13.50
CA GLY A 372 -2.95 -16.76 12.49
C GLY A 372 -2.51 -15.37 12.01
N PRO A 373 -1.53 -15.29 11.09
CA PRO A 373 -1.04 -14.00 10.58
C PRO A 373 -2.14 -13.12 9.97
N ASN A 374 -3.13 -13.73 9.31
CA ASN A 374 -4.22 -13.01 8.67
C ASN A 374 -5.26 -12.49 9.69
N GLU A 375 -5.59 -13.29 10.70
CA GLU A 375 -6.49 -12.88 11.78
C GLU A 375 -5.87 -11.73 12.60
N LYS A 376 -4.55 -11.81 12.87
CA LYS A 376 -3.79 -10.75 13.54
C LYS A 376 -3.82 -9.44 12.76
N PHE A 377 -3.52 -9.51 11.46
CA PHE A 377 -3.59 -8.34 10.59
C PHE A 377 -4.97 -7.68 10.58
N ARG A 378 -6.04 -8.48 10.44
CA ARG A 378 -7.41 -7.96 10.46
C ARG A 378 -7.79 -7.34 11.80
N ALA A 379 -7.36 -7.93 12.91
CA ALA A 379 -7.54 -7.37 14.24
C ALA A 379 -6.86 -6.01 14.38
N ASP A 380 -5.63 -5.87 13.90
CA ASP A 380 -4.90 -4.58 13.95
C ASP A 380 -5.60 -3.50 13.11
N GLN A 381 -6.16 -3.86 11.96
CA GLN A 381 -6.94 -2.92 11.14
C GLN A 381 -8.25 -2.53 11.83
N LEU A 382 -9.00 -3.49 12.37
CA LEU A 382 -10.28 -3.24 13.04
C LEU A 382 -10.11 -2.33 14.27
N LEU A 383 -9.04 -2.55 15.05
CA LEU A 383 -8.77 -1.76 16.25
C LEU A 383 -8.52 -0.28 15.95
N LYS A 384 -7.87 0.07 14.83
CA LYS A 384 -7.67 1.47 14.42
C LYS A 384 -8.97 2.27 14.21
N HIS A 385 -10.10 1.57 14.06
CA HIS A 385 -11.42 2.19 13.91
C HIS A 385 -12.21 2.22 15.23
N LEU A 386 -11.77 1.48 16.26
CA LEU A 386 -12.47 1.31 17.54
C LEU A 386 -11.73 1.96 18.72
N THR A 387 -10.45 2.29 18.55
CA THR A 387 -9.54 2.90 19.52
C THR A 387 -8.65 3.92 18.80
#